data_AF-A0A7S3IJT8-F1
#
_entry.id   AF-A0A7S3IJT8-F1
#
_cell.length_a   1.000
_cell.length_b   1.000
_cell.length_c   1.000
_cell.angle_alpha   90.00
_cell.angle_beta   90.00
_cell.angle_gamma   90.00
#
_symmetry.space_group_name_H-M   'P 1'
#
loop_
_entity.id
_entity.type
_entity.pdbx_description
1 polymer ?
#
loop_
_entity_poly.entity_id
_entity_poly.type
_entity_poly.pdbx_seq_one_letter_code
_entity_poly.pdbx_strand_id
1 'polypeptide(L)'
;KKKQITDFISFYSLPSSVLKHETHKILNVAYSYYNVPNKYSMTELMRDALVLAKQKDYDVFNALNIQDNEPIFKELNFGVGDGNLHYYLYNWRVRKLSPGQIGMVLV
;
A
#
# COMPACT_ATOMS: atom_id res chain seq x y z
N LYS A 1 19.95 18.82 20.64
CA LYS A 1 19.28 18.60 19.33
C LYS A 1 17.86 18.10 19.60
N LYS A 2 16.81 18.78 19.10
CA LYS A 2 15.43 18.27 19.20
C LYS A 2 15.29 17.03 18.30
N LYS A 3 14.77 15.93 18.86
CA LYS A 3 14.38 14.75 18.07
C LYS A 3 12.98 15.02 17.50
N GLN A 4 12.85 14.98 16.19
CA GLN A 4 11.60 15.23 15.46
C GLN A 4 11.38 14.10 14.49
N ILE A 5 10.13 13.62 14.40
CA ILE A 5 9.71 12.68 13.36
C ILE A 5 9.64 13.46 12.05
N THR A 6 10.40 13.03 11.06
CA THR A 6 10.41 13.65 9.73
C THR A 6 9.53 12.89 8.75
N ASP A 7 9.53 11.56 8.83
CA ASP A 7 8.89 10.69 7.84
C ASP A 7 8.11 9.58 8.54
N PHE A 8 7.11 9.03 7.85
CA PHE A 8 6.26 7.96 8.38
C PHE A 8 5.84 6.98 7.29
N ILE A 9 5.80 5.69 7.62
CA ILE A 9 5.25 4.61 6.79
C ILE A 9 4.33 3.72 7.62
N SER A 10 3.34 3.13 6.98
CA SER A 10 2.40 2.21 7.62
C SER A 10 1.86 1.17 6.65
N PHE A 11 1.62 -0.03 7.17
CA PHE A 11 0.94 -1.11 6.47
C PHE A 11 0.21 -1.99 7.48
N TYR A 12 -0.81 -2.71 7.02
CA TYR A 12 -1.61 -3.63 7.83
C TYR A 12 -1.57 -5.06 7.27
N SER A 13 -1.84 -6.02 8.14
CA SER A 13 -1.90 -7.44 7.79
C SER A 13 -3.30 -7.80 7.32
N LEU A 14 -3.40 -8.44 6.16
CA LEU A 14 -4.66 -9.03 5.68
C LEU A 14 -4.36 -10.39 5.02
N PRO A 15 -4.16 -11.45 5.82
CA PRO A 15 -3.85 -12.76 5.29
C PRO A 15 -5.01 -13.34 4.51
N SER A 16 -4.70 -14.05 3.42
CA SER A 16 -5.68 -14.71 2.56
C SER A 16 -5.55 -16.22 2.64
N SER A 17 -6.67 -16.93 2.67
CA SER A 17 -6.67 -18.40 2.60
C SER A 17 -6.34 -18.86 1.19
N VAL A 18 -5.34 -19.74 1.06
CA VAL A 18 -4.98 -20.36 -0.22
C VAL A 18 -5.88 -21.56 -0.46
N LEU A 19 -6.71 -21.49 -1.49
CA LEU A 19 -7.65 -22.55 -1.82
C LEU A 19 -6.94 -23.71 -2.54
N LYS A 20 -7.22 -24.94 -2.11
CA LYS A 20 -6.83 -26.19 -2.81
C LYS A 20 -5.31 -26.36 -3.06
N HIS A 21 -4.46 -25.82 -2.20
CA HIS A 21 -3.01 -26.04 -2.26
C HIS A 21 -2.57 -27.04 -1.18
N GLU A 22 -1.73 -28.01 -1.52
CA GLU A 22 -1.38 -29.13 -0.63
C GLU A 22 -0.58 -28.68 0.60
N THR A 23 0.47 -27.88 0.38
CA THR A 23 1.41 -27.44 1.44
C THR A 23 1.07 -26.07 2.05
N HIS A 24 0.94 -25.02 1.23
CA HIS A 24 0.65 -23.66 1.70
C HIS A 24 -0.86 -23.45 1.90
N LYS A 25 -1.26 -22.90 3.06
CA LYS A 25 -2.69 -22.66 3.39
C LYS A 25 -3.03 -21.18 3.55
N ILE A 26 -2.03 -20.35 3.83
CA ILE A 26 -2.19 -18.92 4.09
C ILE A 26 -1.16 -18.20 3.21
N LEU A 27 -1.61 -17.11 2.60
CA LEU A 27 -0.76 -16.10 1.97
C LEU A 27 -0.75 -14.89 2.90
N ASN A 28 0.41 -14.59 3.49
CA ASN A 28 0.59 -13.44 4.36
C ASN A 28 0.77 -12.18 3.51
N VAL A 29 -0.27 -11.35 3.46
CA VAL A 29 -0.26 -10.12 2.66
C VAL A 29 -0.15 -8.90 3.57
N ALA A 30 0.81 -8.04 3.27
CA ALA A 30 0.86 -6.69 3.81
C ALA A 30 0.21 -5.73 2.82
N TYR A 31 -0.67 -4.85 3.28
CA TYR A 31 -1.26 -3.79 2.47
C TYR A 31 -0.74 -2.44 2.93
N SER A 32 -0.19 -1.66 2.00
CA SER A 32 0.22 -0.28 2.23
C SER A 32 -0.95 0.55 2.75
N TYR A 33 -0.69 1.33 3.80
CA TYR A 33 -1.66 2.25 4.39
C TYR A 33 -1.26 3.69 4.08
N TYR A 34 -1.09 4.54 5.09
CA TYR A 34 -0.60 5.91 4.91
C TYR A 34 0.92 5.98 4.97
N ASN A 35 1.50 6.76 4.05
CA ASN A 35 2.94 7.05 4.00
C ASN A 35 3.12 8.56 3.82
N VAL A 36 3.98 9.18 4.64
CA VAL A 36 4.16 10.63 4.68
C VAL A 36 5.66 10.94 4.58
N PRO A 37 6.17 11.22 3.36
CA PRO A 37 7.54 11.66 3.15
C PRO A 37 7.75 13.14 3.48
N ASN A 38 8.94 13.48 3.96
CA ASN A 38 9.40 14.86 4.12
C ASN A 38 10.90 14.98 3.86
N LYS A 39 11.72 14.23 4.61
CA LYS A 39 13.19 14.27 4.47
C LYS A 39 13.66 13.29 3.39
N TYR A 40 12.97 12.17 3.23
CA TYR A 40 13.27 11.15 2.21
C TYR A 40 12.16 11.10 1.16
N SER A 41 12.49 10.60 -0.03
CA SER A 41 11.52 10.41 -1.10
C SER A 41 10.51 9.30 -0.75
N MET A 42 9.34 9.34 -1.39
CA MET A 42 8.34 8.27 -1.27
C MET A 42 8.92 6.91 -1.71
N THR A 43 9.75 6.88 -2.75
CA THR A 43 10.44 5.67 -3.19
C THR A 43 11.34 5.09 -2.11
N GLU A 44 12.18 5.91 -1.46
CA GLU A 44 13.07 5.45 -0.39
C GLU A 44 12.26 4.89 0.78
N LEU A 45 11.22 5.60 1.21
CA LEU A 45 10.35 5.13 2.30
C LEU A 45 9.61 3.84 1.98
N MET A 46 9.05 3.72 0.76
CA MET A 46 8.37 2.49 0.38
C MET A 46 9.35 1.33 0.24
N ARG A 47 10.58 1.57 -0.22
CA ARG A 47 11.63 0.54 -0.24
C ARG A 47 11.90 0.00 1.16
N ASP A 48 12.00 0.88 2.16
CA ASP A 48 12.14 0.48 3.56
C ASP A 48 10.90 -0.29 4.06
N ALA A 49 9.69 0.12 3.66
CA ALA A 49 8.46 -0.61 4.00
C ALA A 49 8.47 -2.06 3.45
N LEU A 50 8.93 -2.26 2.22
CA LEU A 50 9.08 -3.59 1.61
C LEU A 50 10.10 -4.44 2.37
N VAL A 51 11.24 -3.85 2.77
CA VAL A 51 12.26 -4.54 3.59
C VAL A 51 11.67 -4.95 4.95
N LEU A 52 10.96 -4.04 5.62
CA LEU A 52 10.31 -4.32 6.91
C LEU A 52 9.22 -5.38 6.79
N ALA A 53 8.43 -5.37 5.72
CA ALA A 53 7.43 -6.39 5.47
C ALA A 53 8.10 -7.76 5.25
N LYS A 54 9.19 -7.82 4.48
CA LYS A 54 9.92 -9.07 4.30
C LYS A 54 10.54 -9.61 5.59
N GLN A 55 11.08 -8.72 6.43
CA GLN A 55 11.59 -9.09 7.77
C GLN A 55 10.51 -9.56 8.75
N LYS A 56 9.23 -9.29 8.44
CA LYS A 56 8.06 -9.74 9.21
C LYS A 56 7.35 -10.94 8.55
N ASP A 57 8.03 -11.64 7.64
CA ASP A 57 7.55 -12.84 6.97
C ASP A 57 6.26 -12.66 6.15
N TYR A 58 6.05 -11.45 5.59
CA TYR A 58 5.04 -11.26 4.56
C TYR A 58 5.53 -11.83 3.22
N ASP A 59 4.61 -12.45 2.49
CA ASP A 59 4.85 -13.09 1.19
C ASP A 59 4.77 -12.08 0.05
N VAL A 60 3.87 -11.11 0.18
CA VAL A 60 3.62 -10.07 -0.83
C VAL A 60 3.18 -8.77 -0.17
N PHE A 61 3.52 -7.65 -0.82
CA PHE A 61 3.16 -6.30 -0.38
C PHE A 61 2.28 -5.65 -1.44
N ASN A 62 1.02 -5.38 -1.09
CA ASN A 62 0.03 -4.78 -1.96
C ASN A 62 -0.08 -3.27 -1.70
N ALA A 63 -0.30 -2.50 -2.76
CA ALA A 63 -0.53 -1.06 -2.68
C ALA A 63 -1.56 -0.64 -3.74
N LEU A 64 -2.35 0.39 -3.43
CA LEU A 64 -3.31 0.98 -4.34
C LEU A 64 -2.69 2.16 -5.09
N ASN A 65 -3.07 2.37 -6.35
CA ASN A 65 -2.66 3.52 -7.17
C ASN A 65 -3.35 4.85 -6.78
N ILE A 66 -3.77 4.97 -5.52
CA ILE A 66 -4.32 6.20 -4.94
C ILE A 66 -3.19 7.07 -4.37
N GLN A 67 -3.50 8.32 -4.00
CA GLN A 67 -2.50 9.29 -3.53
C GLN A 67 -1.35 9.43 -4.55
N ASP A 68 -0.12 9.62 -4.08
CA ASP A 68 1.07 9.76 -4.93
C ASP A 68 1.84 8.43 -5.09
N ASN A 69 1.14 7.28 -5.03
CA ASN A 69 1.77 5.96 -5.09
C ASN A 69 2.12 5.49 -6.51
N GLU A 70 1.43 5.96 -7.54
CA GLU A 70 1.63 5.45 -8.92
C GLU A 70 3.07 5.62 -9.44
N PRO A 71 3.76 6.77 -9.23
CA PRO A 71 5.13 6.95 -9.72
C PRO A 71 6.15 5.94 -9.16
N ILE A 72 5.95 5.43 -7.95
CA ILE A 72 6.92 4.54 -7.29
C ILE A 72 6.80 3.08 -7.76
N PHE A 73 5.68 2.69 -8.36
CA PHE A 73 5.40 1.29 -8.68
C PHE A 73 6.37 0.69 -9.68
N LYS A 74 6.67 1.41 -10.76
CA LYS A 74 7.61 0.95 -11.77
C LYS A 74 9.02 0.82 -11.19
N GLU A 75 9.45 1.77 -10.37
CA GLU A 75 10.80 1.77 -9.80
C GLU A 75 10.99 0.65 -8.75
N LEU A 76 9.94 0.34 -7.99
CA LEU A 76 9.96 -0.67 -6.93
C LEU A 76 9.43 -2.04 -7.39
N ASN A 77 9.30 -2.26 -8.71
CA ASN A 77 8.87 -3.52 -9.32
C ASN A 77 7.49 -4.01 -8.87
N PHE A 78 6.57 -3.10 -8.56
CA PHE A 78 5.16 -3.45 -8.37
C PHE A 78 4.55 -3.89 -9.71
N GLY A 79 3.84 -5.01 -9.69
CA GLY A 79 3.01 -5.48 -10.80
C GLY A 79 1.55 -5.07 -10.62
N VAL A 80 0.86 -4.81 -11.73
CA VAL A 80 -0.58 -4.55 -11.71
C VAL A 80 -1.31 -5.87 -11.45
N GLY A 81 -2.19 -5.88 -10.44
CA GLY A 81 -3.08 -7.02 -10.17
C GLY A 81 -4.29 -7.08 -11.11
N ASP A 82 -5.15 -8.06 -10.90
CA ASP A 82 -6.42 -8.22 -11.64
C ASP A 82 -7.61 -7.51 -10.97
N GLY A 83 -7.49 -7.20 -9.67
CA GLY A 83 -8.50 -6.51 -8.88
C GLY A 83 -8.55 -4.99 -9.11
N ASN A 84 -9.77 -4.45 -9.07
CA ASN A 84 -10.00 -3.00 -9.03
C ASN A 84 -10.77 -2.64 -7.75
N LEU A 85 -10.38 -1.55 -7.11
CA LEU A 85 -11.10 -0.99 -5.97
C LEU A 85 -11.84 0.28 -6.39
N HIS A 86 -13.15 0.29 -6.20
CA HIS A 86 -14.01 1.41 -6.59
C HIS A 86 -14.50 2.16 -5.35
N TYR A 87 -14.41 3.49 -5.39
CA TYR A 87 -14.83 4.39 -4.31
C TYR A 87 -16.22 4.94 -4.62
N TYR A 88 -17.12 4.82 -3.64
CA TYR A 88 -18.50 5.29 -3.74
C TYR A 88 -18.82 6.23 -2.58
N LEU A 89 -19.67 7.23 -2.85
CA LEU A 89 -20.24 8.10 -1.84
C LEU A 89 -21.75 7.93 -1.86
N TYR A 90 -22.36 7.78 -0.68
CA TYR A 90 -23.81 7.74 -0.56
C TYR A 90 -24.35 9.15 -0.32
N ASN A 91 -25.40 9.53 -1.06
CA ASN A 91 -26.07 10.84 -0.96
C ASN A 91 -25.10 12.04 -1.09
N TRP A 92 -24.05 11.91 -1.91
CA TRP A 92 -23.10 13.00 -2.15
C TRP A 92 -22.73 13.08 -3.63
N ARG A 93 -22.77 14.29 -4.18
CA ARG A 93 -22.38 14.56 -5.57
C ARG A 93 -20.96 15.12 -5.61
N VAL A 94 -20.13 14.58 -6.50
CA VAL A 94 -18.76 15.04 -6.72
C VAL A 94 -18.40 14.97 -8.20
N ARG A 95 -17.43 15.77 -8.63
CA ARG A 95 -16.82 15.61 -9.97
C ARG A 95 -16.08 14.28 -10.04
N LYS A 96 -15.82 13.79 -11.25
CA LYS A 96 -14.93 12.62 -11.43
C LYS A 96 -13.54 12.93 -10.85
N LEU A 97 -13.03 12.03 -10.04
CA LEU A 97 -11.70 12.10 -9.44
C LEU A 97 -10.80 11.05 -10.09
N SER A 98 -9.52 11.36 -10.26
CA SER A 98 -8.50 10.35 -10.57
C SER A 98 -8.09 9.60 -9.29
N PRO A 99 -7.53 8.38 -9.40
CA PRO A 99 -7.02 7.65 -8.23
C PRO A 99 -6.08 8.47 -7.35
N GLY A 100 -5.15 9.23 -7.93
CA GLY A 100 -4.23 10.07 -7.16
C GLY A 100 -4.88 11.21 -6.36
N GLN A 101 -6.14 11.55 -6.64
CA GLN A 101 -6.92 12.52 -5.87
C GLN A 101 -7.65 11.88 -4.68
N ILE A 102 -7.57 10.55 -4.52
CA ILE A 102 -8.19 9.81 -3.43
C ILE A 102 -7.19 9.71 -2.27
N GLY A 103 -7.51 10.35 -1.16
CA GLY A 103 -6.69 10.34 0.07
C GLY A 103 -7.12 9.31 1.11
N MET A 104 -8.20 8.55 0.86
CA MET A 104 -8.73 7.58 1.83
C MET A 104 -8.29 6.18 1.43
N VAL A 105 -7.63 5.46 2.35
CA VAL A 105 -7.37 4.02 2.19
C VAL A 105 -8.54 3.26 2.82
N LEU A 106 -9.24 2.45 2.02
CA LEU A 106 -10.28 1.53 2.52
C LEU A 106 -9.62 0.25 3.03
N VAL A 107 -10.11 -0.25 4.17
CA VAL A 107 -9.65 -1.46 4.86
C VAL A 107 -10.75 -2.50 4.87
#